data_AF-A0A662L5V1-F1
#
_entry.id   AF-A0A662L5V1-F1
#
_cell.length_a   1.000
_cell.length_b   1.000
_cell.length_c   1.000
_cell.angle_alpha   90.00
_cell.angle_beta   90.00
_cell.angle_gamma   90.00
#
_symmetry.space_group_name_H-M   'P 1'
#
loop_
_entity.id
_entity.type
_entity.pdbx_description
1 polymer ?
#
loop_
_entity_poly.entity_id
_entity_poly.type
_entity_poly.pdbx_seq_one_letter_code
_entity_poly.pdbx_strand_id
1 'polypeptide(L)'
;MPKPKLKRHNIKNFYYFVRSKAKKIGKPFYKKSKKGRNFAISPYDYAAMFIISTFFDWSLRDDEFFSEVLCEKHVDHSTFGKAFAKIPYYYIKWL
;
A
#
# COMPACT_ATOMS: atom_id res chain seq x y z
N MET A 1 -12.12 -9.88 -16.28
CA MET A 1 -12.20 -8.43 -16.57
C MET A 1 -10.88 -7.99 -17.22
N PRO A 2 -10.89 -7.16 -18.28
CA PRO A 2 -9.66 -6.64 -18.85
C PRO A 2 -8.95 -5.73 -17.84
N LYS A 3 -7.64 -5.94 -17.63
CA LYS A 3 -6.83 -5.14 -16.69
C LYS A 3 -6.68 -3.71 -17.23
N PRO A 4 -7.03 -2.66 -16.48
CA PRO A 4 -6.83 -1.29 -16.93
C PRO A 4 -5.34 -0.99 -17.11
N LYS A 5 -4.93 -0.54 -18.30
CA LYS A 5 -3.55 -0.10 -18.58
C LYS A 5 -3.35 1.33 -18.07
N LEU A 6 -2.89 1.52 -16.84
CA LEU A 6 -2.44 2.84 -16.38
C LEU A 6 -1.03 3.16 -16.90
N LYS A 7 -0.87 4.36 -17.48
CA LYS A 7 0.45 4.95 -17.73
C LYS A 7 1.16 5.20 -16.40
N ARG A 8 2.49 4.98 -16.33
CA ARG A 8 3.32 5.14 -15.11
C ARG A 8 3.14 6.48 -14.39
N HIS A 9 2.88 7.57 -15.11
CA HIS A 9 2.64 8.88 -14.48
C HIS A 9 1.31 8.92 -13.71
N ASN A 10 0.28 8.25 -14.23
CA ASN A 10 -1.03 8.19 -13.60
C ASN A 10 -1.01 7.38 -12.31
N ILE A 11 -0.14 6.36 -12.22
CA ILE A 11 -0.11 5.48 -11.03
C ILE A 11 0.56 6.13 -9.83
N LYS A 12 1.61 6.94 -10.04
CA LYS A 12 2.20 7.78 -8.97
C LYS A 12 1.20 8.81 -8.45
N ASN A 13 0.49 9.50 -9.35
CA ASN A 13 -0.51 10.49 -8.95
C ASN A 13 -1.67 9.83 -8.19
N PHE A 14 -2.13 8.67 -8.66
CA PHE A 14 -3.16 7.89 -7.96
C PHE A 14 -2.68 7.44 -6.58
N TYR A 15 -1.44 6.95 -6.47
CA TYR A 15 -0.80 6.63 -5.19
C TYR A 15 -0.80 7.80 -4.21
N TYR A 16 -0.35 8.99 -4.62
CA TYR A 16 -0.38 10.14 -3.73
C TYR A 16 -1.79 10.56 -3.33
N PHE A 17 -2.76 10.47 -4.25
CA PHE A 17 -4.15 10.72 -3.96
C PHE A 17 -4.70 9.75 -2.90
N VAL A 18 -4.54 8.44 -3.12
CA VAL A 18 -5.00 7.39 -2.21
C VAL A 18 -4.31 7.53 -0.85
N ARG A 19 -3.00 7.77 -0.82
CA ARG A 19 -2.24 8.02 0.41
C ARG A 19 -2.76 9.22 1.19
N SER A 20 -3.11 10.30 0.51
CA SER A 20 -3.73 11.49 1.13
C SER A 20 -5.08 11.15 1.76
N LYS A 21 -5.91 10.35 1.08
CA LYS A 21 -7.18 9.85 1.64
C LYS A 21 -6.94 8.93 2.85
N ALA A 22 -6.01 7.99 2.76
CA ALA A 22 -5.67 7.08 3.86
C ALA A 22 -5.24 7.84 5.14
N LYS A 23 -4.52 8.96 4.99
CA LYS A 23 -4.17 9.84 6.13
C LYS A 23 -5.38 10.50 6.78
N LYS A 24 -6.42 10.85 6.00
CA LYS A 24 -7.66 11.45 6.52
C LYS A 24 -8.52 10.47 7.29
N ILE A 25 -8.49 9.18 6.91
CA ILE A 25 -9.25 8.12 7.60
C ILE A 25 -8.71 7.89 9.02
N GLY A 26 -7.37 7.91 9.19
CA GLY A 26 -6.73 7.69 10.48
C GLY A 26 -5.51 6.80 10.36
N LYS A 27 -5.05 6.23 11.49
CA LYS A 27 -3.87 5.34 11.54
C LYS A 27 -4.24 3.94 11.03
N PRO A 28 -3.65 3.43 9.93
CA PRO A 28 -4.00 2.12 9.38
C PRO A 28 -3.67 0.98 10.34
N PHE A 29 -2.49 1.05 10.95
CA PHE A 29 -2.05 0.14 12.00
C PHE A 29 -0.88 0.77 12.75
N TYR A 30 -0.56 0.23 13.92
CA TYR A 30 0.53 0.69 14.76
C TYR A 30 1.43 -0.45 15.21
N LYS A 31 2.67 -0.11 15.54
CA LYS A 31 3.59 -1.05 16.19
C LYS A 31 3.18 -1.21 17.65
N LYS A 32 2.90 -2.43 18.10
CA LYS A 32 2.47 -2.70 19.49
C LYS A 32 3.54 -2.37 20.54
N SER A 33 4.82 -2.40 20.18
CA SER A 33 5.93 -2.07 21.07
C SER A 33 7.10 -1.45 20.33
N LYS A 34 8.04 -0.81 21.05
CA LYS A 34 9.28 -0.30 20.44
C LYS A 34 10.22 -1.42 19.97
N LYS A 35 10.05 -2.66 20.44
CA LYS A 35 10.89 -3.82 20.10
C LYS A 35 10.74 -4.24 18.63
N GLY A 36 11.83 -4.73 18.04
CA GLY A 36 11.87 -5.21 16.65
C GLY A 36 12.14 -4.11 15.61
N ARG A 37 12.24 -4.49 14.32
CA ARG A 37 12.54 -3.56 13.23
C ARG A 37 11.43 -2.53 13.02
N ASN A 38 11.82 -1.36 12.53
CA ASN A 38 10.86 -0.36 12.05
C ASN A 38 10.20 -0.85 10.77
N PHE A 39 9.02 -0.29 10.46
CA PHE A 39 8.36 -0.58 9.19
C PHE A 39 9.23 -0.09 8.02
N ALA A 40 9.32 -0.88 6.96
CA ALA A 40 10.13 -0.53 5.78
C ALA A 40 9.64 0.78 5.12
N ILE A 41 8.32 0.89 4.92
CA ILE A 41 7.60 2.09 4.49
C ILE A 41 6.58 2.49 5.57
N SER A 42 5.99 3.68 5.47
CA SER A 42 5.04 4.12 6.50
C SER A 42 3.75 3.29 6.45
N PRO A 43 3.01 3.16 7.58
CA PRO A 43 1.70 2.49 7.57
C PRO A 43 0.71 3.07 6.53
N TYR A 44 0.82 4.38 6.25
CA TYR A 44 0.01 5.03 5.21
C TYR A 44 0.39 4.62 3.79
N ASP A 45 1.68 4.35 3.55
CA ASP A 45 2.16 3.86 2.25
C ASP A 45 1.68 2.42 2.06
N TYR A 46 1.74 1.58 3.09
CA TYR A 46 1.14 0.24 3.07
C TYR A 46 -0.37 0.29 2.80
N ALA A 47 -1.10 1.22 3.42
CA ALA A 47 -2.53 1.40 3.15
C ALA A 47 -2.81 1.83 1.71
N ALA A 48 -2.03 2.77 1.17
CA ALA A 48 -2.18 3.19 -0.21
C ALA A 48 -1.88 2.04 -1.19
N MET A 49 -0.80 1.30 -0.97
CA MET A 49 -0.45 0.12 -1.75
C MET A 49 -1.53 -0.95 -1.67
N PHE A 50 -2.06 -1.25 -0.48
CA PHE A 50 -3.14 -2.22 -0.30
C PHE A 50 -4.39 -1.88 -1.11
N ILE A 51 -4.81 -0.62 -1.06
CA ILE A 51 -5.98 -0.12 -1.80
C ILE A 51 -5.76 -0.23 -3.31
N ILE A 52 -4.59 0.18 -3.80
CA ILE A 52 -4.22 0.12 -5.22
C ILE A 52 -4.12 -1.33 -5.68
N SER A 53 -3.45 -2.18 -4.90
CA SER A 53 -3.28 -3.61 -5.14
C SER A 53 -4.63 -4.30 -5.26
N THR A 54 -5.57 -3.97 -4.36
CA THR A 54 -6.96 -4.47 -4.41
C THR A 54 -7.69 -4.00 -5.67
N PHE A 55 -7.55 -2.74 -6.06
CA PHE A 55 -8.26 -2.16 -7.22
C PHE A 55 -7.74 -2.70 -8.57
N PHE A 56 -6.44 -2.98 -8.66
CA PHE A 56 -5.78 -3.46 -9.88
C PHE A 56 -5.54 -4.97 -9.91
N ASP A 57 -5.98 -5.70 -8.88
CA ASP A 57 -5.77 -7.13 -8.73
C ASP A 57 -4.27 -7.50 -8.86
N TRP A 58 -3.44 -6.79 -8.09
CA TRP A 58 -2.00 -7.01 -8.05
C TRP A 58 -1.66 -8.21 -7.17
N SER A 59 -0.65 -8.96 -7.60
CA SER A 59 -0.01 -9.93 -6.74
C SER A 59 0.93 -9.25 -5.76
N LEU A 60 1.28 -9.93 -4.66
CA LEU A 60 2.28 -9.41 -3.73
C LEU A 60 3.66 -9.21 -4.37
N ARG A 61 3.98 -9.90 -5.48
CA ARG A 61 5.21 -9.67 -6.25
C ARG A 61 5.12 -8.38 -7.08
N ASP A 62 3.94 -8.06 -7.60
CA ASP A 62 3.73 -6.77 -8.25
C ASP A 62 3.91 -5.64 -7.23
N ASP A 63 3.38 -5.81 -6.01
CA ASP A 63 3.57 -4.84 -4.91
C ASP A 63 5.06 -4.62 -4.56
N GLU A 64 5.86 -5.68 -4.50
CA GLU A 64 7.31 -5.62 -4.31
C GLU A 64 8.00 -4.81 -5.42
N PHE A 65 7.66 -5.07 -6.68
CA PHE A 65 8.17 -4.29 -7.81
C PHE A 65 7.74 -2.82 -7.74
N PHE A 66 6.47 -2.56 -7.44
CA PHE A 66 5.92 -1.21 -7.39
C PHE A 66 6.36 -0.43 -6.16
N SER A 67 6.81 -1.08 -5.08
CA SER A 67 7.31 -0.39 -3.89
C SER A 67 8.56 0.44 -4.20
N GLU A 68 9.45 -0.07 -5.05
CA GLU A 68 10.62 0.67 -5.52
C GLU A 68 10.22 1.91 -6.32
N VAL A 69 9.18 1.78 -7.15
CA VAL A 69 8.70 2.87 -8.00
C VAL A 69 7.93 3.93 -7.20
N LEU A 70 7.07 3.52 -6.27
CA LEU A 70 6.12 4.37 -5.58
C LEU A 70 6.61 4.89 -4.22
N CYS A 71 7.40 4.08 -3.52
CA CYS A 71 7.88 4.38 -2.17
C CYS A 71 9.40 4.57 -2.11
N GLU A 72 10.11 4.44 -3.24
CA GLU A 72 11.58 4.54 -3.34
C GLU A 72 12.30 3.59 -2.37
N LYS A 73 11.64 2.45 -2.08
CA LYS A 73 12.17 1.42 -1.19
C LYS A 73 11.78 0.04 -1.68
N HIS A 74 12.73 -0.88 -1.64
CA HIS A 74 12.46 -2.30 -1.82
C HIS A 74 11.76 -2.86 -0.57
N VAL A 75 10.63 -3.54 -0.76
CA VAL A 75 9.86 -4.19 0.30
C VAL A 75 9.43 -5.57 -0.19
N ASP A 76 9.94 -6.62 0.46
CA ASP A 76 9.61 -8.00 0.09
C ASP A 76 8.09 -8.26 0.06
N HIS A 77 7.62 -9.04 -0.90
CA HIS A 77 6.24 -9.52 -1.00
C HIS A 77 5.71 -10.13 0.31
N SER A 78 6.56 -10.86 1.05
CA SER A 78 6.19 -11.45 2.35
C SER A 78 5.93 -10.39 3.43
N THR A 79 6.61 -9.24 3.34
CA THR A 79 6.39 -8.09 4.22
C THR A 79 5.06 -7.42 3.88
N PHE A 80 4.73 -7.28 2.60
CA PHE A 80 3.42 -6.80 2.16
C PHE A 80 2.29 -7.68 2.70
N GLY A 81 2.37 -9.00 2.55
CA GLY A 81 1.34 -9.91 3.07
C GLY A 81 1.08 -9.72 4.58
N LYS A 82 2.16 -9.59 5.37
CA LYS A 82 2.06 -9.33 6.82
C LYS A 82 1.52 -7.94 7.16
N ALA A 83 1.77 -6.94 6.32
CA ALA A 83 1.28 -5.58 6.52
C ALA A 83 -0.20 -5.47 6.13
N PHE A 84 -0.59 -5.99 4.96
CA PHE A 84 -1.95 -5.98 4.45
C PHE A 84 -2.92 -6.69 5.39
N ALA A 85 -2.51 -7.82 5.98
CA ALA A 85 -3.30 -8.53 6.98
C ALA A 85 -3.63 -7.70 8.25
N LYS A 86 -2.92 -6.60 8.49
CA LYS A 86 -3.16 -5.70 9.64
C LYS A 86 -4.04 -4.51 9.29
N ILE A 87 -4.29 -4.25 8.01
CA ILE A 87 -5.02 -3.08 7.55
C ILE A 87 -6.51 -3.38 7.66
N PRO A 88 -7.28 -2.57 8.40
CA PRO A 88 -8.71 -2.78 8.53
C PRO A 88 -9.42 -2.68 7.18
N TYR A 89 -10.36 -3.59 6.94
CA TYR A 89 -11.09 -3.67 5.67
C TYR A 89 -11.85 -2.39 5.29
N TYR A 90 -12.21 -1.54 6.26
CA TYR A 90 -12.87 -0.26 5.97
C TYR A 90 -12.02 0.71 5.15
N TYR A 91 -10.70 0.50 5.04
CA TYR A 91 -9.84 1.27 4.13
C TYR A 91 -10.17 1.05 2.66
N ILE A 92 -10.69 -0.14 2.28
CA ILE A 92 -11.12 -0.43 0.92
C ILE A 92 -12.50 0.16 0.64
N LYS A 93 -13.42 0.10 1.61
CA LYS A 93 -14.82 0.58 1.46
C LYS A 93 -14.94 2.09 1.20
N TRP A 94 -13.84 2.84 1.32
CA TRP A 94 -13.82 4.30 1.23
C TRP A 94 -13.35 4.83 -0.13
N LEU A 95 -12.88 3.94 -1.02
CA LEU A 95 -12.73 4.25 -2.45
C LEU A 95 -14.10 4.29 -3.13
#